data_AF-A0A1Y2RFQ4-F1
#
_entry.id   AF-A0A1Y2RFQ4-F1
#
_cell.length_a   1.000
_cell.length_b   1.000
_cell.length_c   1.000
_cell.angle_alpha   90.00
_cell.angle_beta   90.00
_cell.angle_gamma   90.00
#
_symmetry.space_group_name_H-M   'P 1'
#
loop_
_entity.id
_entity.type
_entity.pdbx_description
1 polymer ?
#
loop_
_entity_poly.entity_id
_entity_poly.type
_entity_poly.pdbx_seq_one_letter_code
_entity_poly.pdbx_strand_id
1 'polypeptide(L)'
;MFGFYRRKNKNQFLIYLKENPDDYVNVLTSLSNILNKSQNHRLAEVTDELIELLKQEKFDEFIKLINGVDMWGGPGAVWEVYIANCFEEKEFQRTIISLIDLMERAKILGSGIKPIRRLFRKELGL
;
A
#
# COMPACT_ATOMS: atom_id res chain seq x y z
N MET A 1 -20.55 18.25 -8.09
CA MET A 1 -21.48 17.77 -7.04
C MET A 1 -20.96 16.41 -6.53
N PHE A 2 -20.04 16.38 -5.55
CA PHE A 2 -19.35 15.15 -5.12
C PHE A 2 -19.20 15.04 -3.58
N GLY A 3 -20.21 15.46 -2.82
CA GLY A 3 -20.11 15.53 -1.34
C GLY A 3 -20.51 14.26 -0.60
N PHE A 4 -21.41 13.44 -1.15
CA PHE A 4 -22.11 12.42 -0.34
C PHE A 4 -21.53 11.01 -0.42
N TYR A 5 -20.83 10.64 -1.50
CA TYR A 5 -20.28 9.28 -1.66
C TYR A 5 -19.04 9.00 -0.79
N ARG A 6 -18.31 10.04 -0.34
CA ARG A 6 -17.01 9.89 0.32
C ARG A 6 -17.09 9.53 1.82
N ARG A 7 -18.19 9.88 2.51
CA ARG A 7 -18.34 9.67 3.97
C ARG A 7 -18.69 8.23 4.36
N LYS A 8 -19.54 7.53 3.60
CA LYS A 8 -19.98 6.15 3.93
C LYS A 8 -18.83 5.13 3.85
N ASN A 9 -17.93 5.27 2.88
CA ASN A 9 -16.82 4.33 2.69
C ASN A 9 -15.73 4.49 3.76
N LYS A 10 -15.50 5.72 4.29
CA LYS A 10 -14.50 5.94 5.36
C LYS A 10 -14.85 5.14 6.63
N ASN A 11 -16.13 5.05 6.99
CA ASN A 11 -16.55 4.29 8.16
C ASN A 11 -16.39 2.78 7.97
N GLN A 12 -16.71 2.23 6.79
CA GLN A 12 -16.50 0.80 6.51
C GLN A 12 -15.03 0.42 6.51
N PHE A 13 -14.18 1.29 6.00
CA PHE A 13 -12.73 1.10 6.05
C PHE A 13 -12.19 1.06 7.46
N LEU A 14 -12.53 2.07 8.27
CA LEU A 14 -12.07 2.14 9.66
C LEU A 14 -12.52 0.92 10.45
N ILE A 15 -13.70 0.37 10.16
CA ILE A 15 -14.17 -0.89 10.75
C ILE A 15 -13.27 -2.05 10.30
N TYR A 16 -13.06 -2.24 8.98
CA TYR A 16 -12.21 -3.31 8.47
C TYR A 16 -10.78 -3.24 9.03
N LEU A 17 -10.19 -2.05 9.05
CA LEU A 17 -8.82 -1.82 9.52
C LEU A 17 -8.67 -2.13 11.01
N LYS A 18 -9.69 -1.80 11.82
CA LYS A 18 -9.72 -2.11 13.25
C LYS A 18 -9.91 -3.61 13.52
N GLU A 19 -10.70 -4.28 12.69
CA GLU A 19 -10.96 -5.72 12.83
C GLU A 19 -9.81 -6.57 12.30
N ASN A 20 -9.04 -6.07 11.32
CA ASN A 20 -7.99 -6.81 10.62
C ASN A 20 -6.70 -5.99 10.44
N PRO A 21 -6.12 -5.42 11.52
CA PRO A 21 -4.88 -4.64 11.40
C PRO A 21 -3.70 -5.51 10.96
N ASP A 22 -3.69 -6.77 11.39
CA ASP A 22 -2.61 -7.73 11.10
C ASP A 22 -2.46 -8.02 9.60
N ASP A 23 -3.56 -8.02 8.83
CA ASP A 23 -3.50 -8.17 7.38
C ASP A 23 -2.61 -7.10 6.73
N TYR A 24 -2.79 -5.85 7.15
CA TYR A 24 -1.99 -4.73 6.66
C TYR A 24 -0.58 -4.79 7.20
N VAL A 25 -0.39 -5.06 8.50
CA VAL A 25 0.95 -5.18 9.10
C VAL A 25 1.78 -6.24 8.39
N ASN A 26 1.21 -7.41 8.10
CA ASN A 26 1.92 -8.50 7.42
C ASN A 26 2.38 -8.12 6.01
N VAL A 27 1.50 -7.50 5.22
CA VAL A 27 1.83 -7.08 3.85
C VAL A 27 2.84 -5.93 3.87
N LEU A 28 2.68 -4.94 4.75
CA LEU A 28 3.60 -3.81 4.87
C LEU A 28 4.97 -4.23 5.40
N THR A 29 5.03 -5.18 6.33
CA THR A 29 6.29 -5.75 6.84
C THR A 29 7.03 -6.47 5.73
N SER A 30 6.32 -7.27 4.93
CA SER A 30 6.90 -7.94 3.76
C SER A 30 7.47 -6.92 2.76
N LEU A 31 6.73 -5.84 2.51
CA LEU A 31 7.15 -4.76 1.63
C LEU A 31 8.40 -4.05 2.15
N SER A 32 8.41 -3.65 3.43
CA SER A 32 9.56 -3.03 4.10
C SER A 32 10.82 -3.89 4.00
N ASN A 33 10.68 -5.19 4.25
CA ASN A 33 11.81 -6.13 4.17
C ASN A 33 12.40 -6.19 2.75
N ILE A 34 11.56 -6.24 1.71
CA ILE A 34 12.02 -6.25 0.32
C ILE A 34 12.70 -4.93 -0.05
N LEU A 35 12.14 -3.80 0.38
CA LEU A 35 12.72 -2.47 0.15
C LEU A 35 14.07 -2.33 0.86
N ASN A 36 14.19 -2.78 2.11
CA ASN A 36 15.46 -2.78 2.82
C ASN A 36 16.51 -3.68 2.17
N LYS A 37 16.13 -4.88 1.74
CA LYS A 37 17.03 -5.82 1.06
C LYS A 37 17.56 -5.26 -0.26
N SER A 38 16.72 -4.52 -0.99
CA SER A 38 17.06 -3.85 -2.24
C SER A 38 17.72 -2.48 -2.06
N GLN A 39 18.10 -2.10 -0.83
CA GLN A 39 18.75 -0.82 -0.48
C GLN A 39 17.86 0.43 -0.71
N ASN A 40 16.55 0.24 -0.82
CA ASN A 40 15.56 1.31 -0.95
C ASN A 40 15.08 1.81 0.44
N HIS A 41 16.03 2.13 1.32
CA HIS A 41 15.77 2.41 2.75
C HIS A 41 14.75 3.53 2.98
N ARG A 42 14.84 4.63 2.23
CA ARG A 42 13.89 5.75 2.35
C ARG A 42 12.44 5.32 2.08
N LEU A 43 12.22 4.37 1.18
CA LEU A 43 10.89 3.86 0.86
C LEU A 43 10.44 2.82 1.88
N ALA A 44 11.39 2.07 2.45
CA ALA A 44 11.12 1.21 3.59
C ALA A 44 10.66 2.01 4.81
N GLU A 45 11.24 3.18 5.08
CA GLU A 45 10.81 4.09 6.15
C GLU A 45 9.33 4.49 6.04
N VAL A 46 8.84 4.75 4.81
CA VAL A 46 7.41 5.04 4.58
C VAL A 46 6.54 3.85 4.99
N THR A 47 6.96 2.64 4.64
CA THR A 47 6.22 1.42 5.01
C THR A 47 6.31 1.12 6.51
N ASP A 48 7.43 1.41 7.15
CA ASP A 48 7.61 1.27 8.58
C ASP A 48 6.75 2.29 9.36
N GLU A 49 6.66 3.53 8.87
CA GLU A 49 5.76 4.53 9.43
C GLU A 49 4.30 4.07 9.36
N LEU A 50 3.86 3.49 8.24
CA LEU A 50 2.51 2.92 8.12
C LEU A 50 2.26 1.81 9.15
N ILE A 51 3.23 0.94 9.39
CA ILE A 51 3.14 -0.12 10.41
C ILE A 51 3.01 0.49 11.81
N GLU A 52 3.83 1.48 12.13
CA GLU A 52 3.80 2.15 13.44
C GLU A 52 2.48 2.89 13.68
N LEU A 53 1.93 3.54 12.65
CA LEU A 53 0.62 4.17 12.73
C LEU A 53 -0.50 3.16 13.03
N LEU A 54 -0.43 1.95 12.46
CA LEU A 54 -1.37 0.88 12.78
C LEU A 54 -1.25 0.41 14.22
N LYS A 55 -0.02 0.14 14.69
CA LYS A 55 0.24 -0.31 16.07
C LYS A 55 -0.20 0.72 17.11
N GLN A 56 -0.07 2.01 16.79
CA GLN A 56 -0.49 3.12 17.64
C GLN A 56 -1.98 3.46 17.49
N GLU A 57 -2.74 2.69 16.69
CA GLU A 57 -4.15 2.92 16.37
C GLU A 57 -4.44 4.32 15.79
N LYS A 58 -3.42 4.94 15.16
CA LYS A 58 -3.50 6.24 14.47
C LYS A 58 -4.07 6.07 13.06
N PHE A 59 -5.30 5.57 13.00
CA PHE A 59 -5.93 5.14 11.74
C PHE A 59 -6.19 6.29 10.76
N ASP A 60 -6.46 7.50 11.24
CA ASP A 60 -6.69 8.65 10.36
C ASP A 60 -5.39 9.10 9.67
N GLU A 61 -4.28 9.10 10.40
CA GLU A 61 -2.93 9.33 9.87
C GLU A 61 -2.54 8.22 8.90
N PHE A 62 -2.78 6.96 9.27
CA PHE A 62 -2.55 5.81 8.39
C PHE A 62 -3.28 5.96 7.07
N ILE A 63 -4.58 6.30 7.09
CA ILE A 63 -5.39 6.49 5.87
C ILE A 63 -4.80 7.58 4.98
N LYS A 64 -4.35 8.69 5.58
CA LYS A 64 -3.76 9.81 4.83
C LYS A 64 -2.47 9.36 4.16
N LEU A 65 -1.57 8.70 4.90
CA LEU A 65 -0.28 8.27 4.39
C LEU A 65 -0.42 7.15 3.35
N ILE A 66 -1.24 6.13 3.61
CA ILE A 66 -1.42 5.01 2.69
C ILE A 66 -2.10 5.43 1.38
N ASN A 67 -2.86 6.53 1.34
CA ASN A 67 -3.41 7.11 0.11
C ASN A 67 -2.58 8.29 -0.42
N GLY A 68 -1.44 8.55 0.21
CA GLY A 68 -0.59 9.71 -0.03
C GLY A 68 0.28 9.59 -1.27
N VAL A 69 0.99 10.69 -1.56
CA VAL A 69 1.90 10.79 -2.69
C VAL A 69 3.14 9.90 -2.54
N ASP A 70 3.61 9.68 -1.32
CA ASP A 70 4.76 8.78 -1.08
C ASP A 70 4.44 7.33 -1.46
N MET A 71 3.17 6.94 -1.42
CA MET A 71 2.73 5.61 -1.85
C MET A 71 2.40 5.52 -3.33
N TRP A 72 1.83 6.57 -3.95
CA TRP A 72 1.21 6.45 -5.29
C TRP A 72 1.49 7.62 -6.25
N GLY A 73 2.22 8.64 -5.82
CA GLY A 73 2.27 9.99 -6.42
C GLY A 73 3.28 10.23 -7.54
N GLY A 74 3.79 9.19 -8.22
CA GLY A 74 4.76 9.32 -9.31
C GLY A 74 6.22 9.16 -8.85
N PRO A 75 7.20 9.79 -9.52
CA PRO A 75 8.63 9.50 -9.37
C PRO A 75 9.09 9.49 -7.91
N GLY A 76 9.61 8.35 -7.46
CA GLY A 76 10.07 8.15 -6.09
C GLY A 76 8.99 7.71 -5.11
N ALA A 77 7.79 7.36 -5.56
CA ALA A 77 6.80 6.68 -4.74
C ALA A 77 7.21 5.22 -4.49
N VAL A 78 6.68 4.62 -3.42
CA VAL A 78 6.98 3.25 -2.99
C VAL A 78 6.77 2.20 -4.08
N TRP A 79 5.83 2.40 -5.01
CA TRP A 79 5.60 1.47 -6.12
C TRP A 79 6.58 1.63 -7.29
N GLU A 80 7.27 2.78 -7.39
CA GLU A 80 8.15 3.12 -8.51
C GLU A 80 9.61 2.83 -8.13
N VAL A 81 9.89 1.56 -7.91
CA VAL A 81 11.20 1.08 -7.45
C VAL A 81 11.81 0.15 -8.48
N TYR A 82 13.11 0.35 -8.73
CA TYR A 82 13.90 -0.59 -9.50
C TYR A 82 14.59 -1.58 -8.55
N ILE A 83 14.35 -2.88 -8.77
CA ILE A 83 15.00 -3.97 -8.04
C ILE A 83 15.73 -4.84 -9.06
N ALA A 84 17.06 -4.88 -9.00
CA ALA A 84 17.88 -5.57 -10.00
C ALA A 84 17.71 -7.11 -9.98
N ASN A 85 17.38 -7.67 -8.81
CA ASN A 85 17.15 -9.10 -8.68
C ASN A 85 15.72 -9.44 -9.14
N CYS A 86 15.60 -10.25 -10.19
CA CYS A 86 14.32 -10.58 -10.80
C CYS A 86 13.37 -11.38 -9.90
N PHE A 87 13.88 -12.12 -8.91
CA PHE A 87 13.02 -12.83 -7.95
C PHE A 87 12.44 -11.85 -6.94
N GLU A 88 13.28 -10.97 -6.39
CA GLU A 88 12.86 -9.93 -5.43
C GLU A 88 11.92 -8.91 -6.07
N GLU A 89 12.16 -8.54 -7.33
CA GLU A 89 11.27 -7.68 -8.10
C GLU A 89 9.86 -8.29 -8.23
N LYS A 90 9.77 -9.59 -8.53
CA LYS A 90 8.48 -10.28 -8.61
C LYS A 90 7.79 -10.38 -7.25
N GLU A 91 8.55 -10.62 -6.18
CA GLU A 91 8.02 -10.63 -4.81
C GLU A 91 7.49 -9.25 -4.43
N PHE A 92 8.23 -8.18 -4.75
CA PHE A 92 7.81 -6.80 -4.57
C PHE A 92 6.50 -6.51 -5.31
N GLN A 93 6.43 -6.80 -6.60
CA GLN A 93 5.23 -6.59 -7.42
C GLN A 93 4.01 -7.34 -6.86
N ARG A 94 4.18 -8.60 -6.44
CA ARG A 94 3.12 -9.39 -5.79
C ARG A 94 2.68 -8.80 -4.44
N THR A 95 3.61 -8.23 -3.69
CA THR A 95 3.33 -7.61 -2.39
C THR A 95 2.54 -6.31 -2.59
N ILE A 96 2.91 -5.49 -3.57
CA ILE A 96 2.12 -4.30 -3.96
C ILE A 96 0.73 -4.70 -4.44
N ILE A 97 0.59 -5.73 -5.27
CA ILE A 97 -0.75 -6.22 -5.69
C ILE A 97 -1.58 -6.65 -4.47
N SER A 98 -0.98 -7.39 -3.53
CA SER A 98 -1.66 -7.80 -2.29
C SER A 98 -2.13 -6.61 -1.45
N LEU A 99 -1.30 -5.57 -1.34
CA LEU A 99 -1.67 -4.33 -0.65
C LEU A 99 -2.85 -3.64 -1.33
N ILE A 100 -2.82 -3.52 -2.65
CA ILE A 100 -3.91 -2.94 -3.44
C ILE A 100 -5.20 -3.76 -3.27
N ASP A 101 -5.11 -5.08 -3.25
CA ASP A 101 -6.25 -5.98 -3.07
C ASP A 101 -6.84 -5.89 -1.65
N LEU A 102 -6.02 -5.64 -0.61
CA LEU A 102 -6.50 -5.31 0.74
C LEU A 102 -7.22 -3.96 0.78
N MET A 103 -6.62 -2.93 0.15
CA MET A 103 -7.22 -1.60 0.07
C MET A 103 -8.54 -1.60 -0.71
N GLU A 104 -8.67 -2.42 -1.77
CA GLU A 104 -9.92 -2.55 -2.53
C GLU A 104 -11.01 -3.25 -1.70
N ARG A 105 -10.67 -4.33 -0.99
CA ARG A 105 -11.58 -5.01 -0.06
C ARG A 105 -12.13 -4.05 0.99
N ALA A 106 -11.28 -3.17 1.50
CA ALA A 106 -11.63 -2.16 2.48
C ALA A 106 -12.24 -0.87 1.86
N LYS A 107 -12.48 -0.83 0.54
CA LYS A 107 -13.13 0.26 -0.23
C LYS A 107 -12.47 1.63 -0.12
N ILE A 108 -11.14 1.69 0.04
CA ILE A 108 -10.37 2.96 0.10
C ILE A 108 -9.56 3.24 -1.16
N LEU A 109 -9.76 2.48 -2.22
CA LEU A 109 -8.92 2.59 -3.40
C LEU A 109 -9.07 3.95 -4.11
N GLY A 110 -7.98 4.72 -4.16
CA GLY A 110 -7.84 5.86 -5.06
C GLY A 110 -7.87 5.41 -6.52
N SER A 111 -8.40 6.24 -7.42
CA SER A 111 -8.49 5.93 -8.86
C SER A 111 -7.11 5.71 -9.50
N GLY A 112 -6.06 6.36 -8.99
CA GLY A 112 -4.68 6.22 -9.45
C GLY A 112 -4.00 4.89 -9.09
N ILE A 113 -4.59 4.08 -8.20
CA ILE A 113 -3.98 2.83 -7.71
C ILE A 113 -4.29 1.65 -8.65
N LYS A 114 -5.47 1.63 -9.28
CA LYS A 114 -5.90 0.53 -10.18
C LYS A 114 -4.96 0.31 -11.37
N PRO A 115 -4.44 1.36 -12.04
CA PRO A 115 -3.48 1.19 -13.13
C PRO A 115 -2.19 0.48 -12.69
N ILE A 116 -1.69 0.74 -11.48
CA ILE A 116 -0.45 0.13 -10.96
C ILE A 116 -0.62 -1.38 -10.79
N ARG A 117 -1.74 -1.82 -10.20
CA ARG A 117 -2.06 -3.26 -10.12
C ARG A 117 -2.11 -3.93 -11.50
N ARG A 118 -2.71 -3.26 -12.49
CA ARG A 118 -2.79 -3.79 -13.86
C ARG A 118 -1.41 -3.88 -14.52
N LEU A 119 -0.54 -2.90 -14.28
CA LEU A 119 0.85 -2.91 -14.76
C LEU A 119 1.59 -4.13 -14.21
N PHE A 120 1.61 -4.30 -12.89
CA PHE A 120 2.33 -5.40 -12.24
C PHE A 120 1.76 -6.77 -12.58
N ARG A 121 0.43 -6.91 -12.72
CA ARG A 121 -0.16 -8.17 -13.22
C ARG A 121 0.34 -8.51 -14.63
N LYS A 122 0.39 -7.53 -15.53
CA LYS A 122 0.92 -7.72 -16.89
C LYS A 122 2.39 -8.14 -16.87
N GLU A 123 3.22 -7.51 -16.06
CA GLU A 123 4.66 -7.83 -15.92
C GLU A 123 4.88 -9.24 -15.34
N LEU A 124 4.00 -9.69 -14.44
CA LEU A 124 4.03 -11.03 -13.87
C LEU A 124 3.39 -12.12 -14.74
N GLY A 125 2.68 -11.74 -15.81
CA GLY A 125 1.90 -12.69 -16.63
C GLY A 125 0.65 -13.23 -15.93
N LEU A 126 0.02 -12.42 -15.07
CA LEU A 126 -1.21 -12.73 -14.32
C LEU A 126 -2.47 -12.10 -14.94
#